data_AF-A0A1A9GFJ9-F1
#
_entry.id   AF-A0A1A9GFJ9-F1
#
_cell.length_a   1.000
_cell.length_b   1.000
_cell.length_c   1.000
_cell.angle_alpha   90.00
_cell.angle_beta   90.00
_cell.angle_gamma   90.00
#
_symmetry.space_group_name_H-M   'P 1'
#
loop_
_entity.id
_entity.type
_entity.pdbx_description
1 polymer ?
#
loop_
_entity_poly.entity_id
_entity_poly.type
_entity_poly.pdbx_seq_one_letter_code
_entity_poly.pdbx_strand_id
1 'polypeptide(L)'
;MRTRDLVVVMDTGAGPELCVGPVAESYPPQCGGPAVEGWRWRDQQAFDRVGDVRWGYFALTGTWDGASFTVTDAVPAALYDAMRQDEPDPPPPLRQRDEASIAEIAREVSGLPGVQGSRVENTQVVVEVAYDDGGLQEHLDATYGANTVRVVSQLVDAG
;
A
#
# COMPACT_ATOMS: atom_id res chain seq x y z
N MET A 1 -11.52 7.53 -4.83
CA MET A 1 -10.19 7.30 -4.23
C MET A 1 -9.13 7.35 -5.31
N ARG A 2 -7.89 7.58 -4.91
CA ARG A 2 -6.71 7.51 -5.76
C ARG A 2 -5.58 6.79 -5.04
N THR A 3 -4.59 6.31 -5.78
CA THR A 3 -3.35 5.84 -5.15
C THR A 3 -2.59 7.02 -4.58
N ARG A 4 -1.94 6.79 -3.43
CA ARG A 4 -1.11 7.77 -2.75
C ARG A 4 0.11 8.15 -3.58
N ASP A 5 0.78 7.12 -4.11
CA ASP A 5 1.95 7.19 -4.97
C ASP A 5 1.77 6.28 -6.20
N LEU A 6 2.84 6.07 -6.96
CA LEU A 6 2.90 5.02 -7.97
C LEU A 6 2.82 3.65 -7.29
N VAL A 7 1.92 2.82 -7.82
CA VAL A 7 1.73 1.42 -7.42
C VAL A 7 2.12 0.50 -8.57
N VAL A 8 2.45 -0.74 -8.24
CA VAL A 8 2.58 -1.79 -9.25
C VAL A 8 1.21 -2.40 -9.48
N VAL A 9 0.77 -2.45 -10.73
CA VAL A 9 -0.30 -3.36 -11.15
C VAL A 9 0.38 -4.61 -11.71
N MET A 10 0.05 -5.77 -11.18
CA MET A 10 0.68 -7.05 -11.54
C MET A 10 -0.36 -8.07 -11.95
N ASP A 11 -0.09 -8.83 -13.00
CA ASP A 11 -0.94 -9.94 -13.46
C ASP A 11 -0.06 -11.15 -13.71
N THR A 12 -0.20 -12.18 -12.86
CA THR A 12 0.53 -13.44 -12.96
C THR A 12 -0.25 -14.53 -13.72
N GLY A 13 -1.40 -14.18 -14.32
CA GLY A 13 -2.28 -15.07 -15.06
C GLY A 13 -3.64 -15.31 -14.38
N ALA A 14 -3.79 -14.94 -13.11
CA ALA A 14 -5.06 -15.01 -12.38
C ALA A 14 -5.93 -13.75 -12.56
N GLY A 15 -5.35 -12.68 -13.12
CA GLY A 15 -5.96 -11.35 -13.17
C GLY A 15 -5.02 -10.29 -12.58
N PRO A 16 -5.30 -9.00 -12.84
CA PRO A 16 -4.50 -7.90 -12.34
C PRO A 16 -4.79 -7.60 -10.87
N GLU A 17 -3.72 -7.41 -10.10
CA GLU A 17 -3.70 -7.11 -8.67
C GLU A 17 -3.01 -5.76 -8.41
N LEU A 18 -3.54 -5.05 -7.42
CA LEU A 18 -3.00 -3.79 -6.93
C LEU A 18 -1.97 -4.11 -5.86
N CYS A 19 -0.69 -3.94 -6.16
CA CYS A 19 0.35 -4.15 -5.18
C CYS A 19 0.37 -2.98 -4.18
N VAL A 20 -0.26 -3.21 -3.03
CA VAL A 20 -0.39 -2.27 -1.90
C VAL A 20 0.55 -2.60 -0.73
N GLY A 21 1.34 -3.66 -0.86
CA GLY A 21 2.39 -4.03 0.08
C GLY A 21 3.78 -3.92 -0.54
N PRO A 22 4.82 -4.45 0.13
CA PRO A 22 6.18 -4.43 -0.38
C PRO A 22 6.31 -5.12 -1.74
N VAL A 23 7.08 -4.50 -2.64
CA VAL A 23 7.41 -5.05 -3.95
C VAL A 23 8.84 -5.58 -3.93
N ALA A 24 9.03 -6.86 -4.27
CA ALA A 24 10.34 -7.48 -4.30
C ALA A 24 11.20 -6.96 -5.48
N GLU A 25 12.48 -6.69 -5.21
CA GLU A 25 13.47 -6.30 -6.22
C GLU A 25 13.87 -7.51 -7.10
N SER A 26 13.03 -7.86 -8.06
CA SER A 26 13.25 -8.95 -9.03
C SER A 26 12.69 -8.61 -10.41
N TYR A 27 12.93 -9.47 -11.41
CA TYR A 27 12.42 -9.30 -12.77
C TYR A 27 11.87 -10.63 -13.34
N PRO A 28 10.54 -10.88 -13.33
CA PRO A 28 9.47 -10.00 -12.86
C PRO A 28 9.56 -9.65 -11.37
N PRO A 29 9.08 -8.47 -10.94
CA PRO A 29 8.88 -8.18 -9.52
C PRO A 29 7.89 -9.19 -8.93
N GLN A 30 7.88 -9.30 -7.60
CA GLN A 30 6.90 -10.11 -6.88
C GLN A 30 6.17 -9.21 -5.89
N CYS A 31 4.85 -9.16 -6.03
CA CYS A 31 3.94 -8.51 -5.10
C CYS A 31 2.54 -9.07 -5.31
N GLY A 32 1.63 -8.74 -4.40
CA GLY A 32 0.22 -9.10 -4.51
C GLY A 32 -0.62 -8.07 -3.78
N GLY A 33 -1.93 -8.27 -3.85
CA GLY A 33 -2.87 -7.42 -3.16
C GLY A 33 -4.28 -7.54 -3.73
N PRO A 34 -5.13 -6.54 -3.49
CA PRO A 34 -6.51 -6.52 -3.96
C PRO A 34 -6.63 -6.65 -5.48
N ALA A 35 -7.72 -7.28 -5.95
CA ALA A 35 -8.02 -7.33 -7.38
C ALA A 35 -8.25 -5.93 -7.97
N VAL A 36 -7.82 -5.75 -9.22
CA VAL A 36 -8.02 -4.53 -10.01
C VAL A 36 -9.14 -4.74 -11.03
N GLU A 37 -10.31 -4.26 -10.70
CA GLU A 37 -11.50 -4.41 -11.53
C GLU A 37 -11.53 -3.40 -12.68
N GLY A 38 -12.07 -3.84 -13.82
CA GLY A 38 -12.14 -3.02 -15.04
C GLY A 38 -10.83 -2.85 -15.79
N TRP A 39 -9.74 -3.45 -15.31
CA TRP A 39 -8.41 -3.33 -15.92
C TRP A 39 -8.29 -4.05 -17.27
N ARG A 40 -7.59 -3.42 -18.20
CA ARG A 40 -7.31 -3.97 -19.53
C ARG A 40 -5.91 -3.59 -19.98
N TRP A 41 -5.01 -4.57 -20.01
CA TRP A 41 -3.63 -4.37 -20.48
C TRP A 41 -3.50 -3.79 -21.89
N ARG A 42 -4.46 -4.06 -22.77
CA ARG A 42 -4.46 -3.54 -24.14
C ARG A 42 -4.61 -2.02 -24.23
N ASP A 43 -5.15 -1.41 -23.18
CA ASP A 43 -5.40 0.04 -23.11
C ASP A 43 -4.20 0.78 -22.46
N GLN A 44 -3.18 0.04 -22.00
CA GLN A 44 -2.03 0.58 -21.28
C GLN A 44 -0.80 0.69 -22.18
N GLN A 45 -0.07 1.81 -22.03
CA GLN A 45 1.04 2.16 -22.93
C GLN A 45 2.43 1.79 -22.37
N ALA A 46 2.57 1.62 -21.05
CA ALA A 46 3.86 1.36 -20.39
C ALA A 46 3.74 0.22 -19.36
N PHE A 47 4.10 -0.99 -19.78
CA PHE A 47 4.18 -2.16 -18.91
C PHE A 47 5.20 -3.16 -19.49
N ASP A 48 5.77 -3.98 -18.61
CA ASP A 48 6.67 -5.07 -18.96
C ASP A 48 5.92 -6.40 -18.98
N ARG A 49 6.50 -7.38 -19.70
CA ARG A 49 5.98 -8.74 -19.77
C ARG A 49 7.11 -9.76 -19.87
N VAL A 50 7.03 -10.82 -19.06
CA VAL A 50 7.87 -12.02 -19.19
C VAL A 50 6.97 -13.24 -19.07
N GLY A 51 6.94 -14.07 -20.12
CA GLY A 51 5.98 -15.17 -20.19
C GLY A 51 4.54 -14.63 -20.14
N ASP A 52 3.75 -15.13 -19.20
CA ASP A 52 2.38 -14.65 -18.98
C ASP A 52 2.27 -13.58 -17.89
N VAL A 53 3.38 -13.29 -17.20
CA VAL A 53 3.42 -12.24 -16.17
C VAL A 53 3.51 -10.87 -16.83
N ARG A 54 2.61 -9.96 -16.47
CA ARG A 54 2.62 -8.54 -16.86
C ARG A 54 2.68 -7.67 -15.63
N TRP A 55 3.41 -6.57 -15.69
CA TRP A 55 3.39 -5.58 -14.63
C TRP A 55 3.71 -4.19 -15.17
N GLY A 56 3.20 -3.16 -14.50
CA GLY A 56 3.55 -1.78 -14.78
C GLY A 56 3.34 -0.91 -13.56
N TYR A 57 3.90 0.30 -13.61
CA TYR A 57 3.83 1.26 -12.53
C TYR A 57 2.83 2.36 -12.93
N PHE A 58 1.84 2.60 -12.08
CA PHE A 58 0.74 3.51 -12.39
C PHE A 58 0.34 4.34 -11.18
N ALA A 59 -0.16 5.54 -11.42
CA ALA A 59 -1.04 6.21 -10.48
C ALA A 59 -2.48 5.94 -10.91
N LEU A 60 -3.33 5.47 -10.00
CA LEU A 60 -4.69 5.04 -10.32
C LEU A 60 -5.73 5.92 -9.63
N THR A 61 -6.84 6.16 -10.30
CA THR A 61 -8.05 6.75 -9.71
C THR A 61 -9.22 5.80 -9.89
N GLY A 62 -10.08 5.66 -8.87
CA GLY A 62 -11.14 4.67 -8.87
C GLY A 62 -11.96 4.60 -7.59
N THR A 63 -12.65 3.48 -7.42
CA THR A 63 -13.47 3.18 -6.23
C THR A 63 -12.93 1.96 -5.50
N TRP A 64 -12.94 2.04 -4.17
CA TRP A 64 -12.57 0.97 -3.26
C TRP A 64 -13.83 0.47 -2.54
N ASP A 65 -14.05 -0.84 -2.52
CA ASP A 65 -15.22 -1.47 -1.87
C ASP A 65 -14.87 -2.21 -0.57
N GLY A 66 -13.61 -2.15 -0.13
CA GLY A 66 -13.08 -2.90 1.01
C GLY A 66 -12.31 -4.17 0.64
N ALA A 67 -12.40 -4.65 -0.61
CA ALA A 67 -11.75 -5.87 -1.07
C ALA A 67 -11.11 -5.76 -2.46
N SER A 68 -11.66 -4.93 -3.35
CA SER A 68 -11.21 -4.73 -4.72
C SER A 68 -11.17 -3.24 -5.09
N PHE A 69 -10.29 -2.90 -6.03
CA PHE A 69 -10.17 -1.54 -6.57
C PHE A 69 -10.69 -1.50 -8.00
N THR A 70 -11.80 -0.80 -8.24
CA THR A 70 -12.31 -0.58 -9.60
C THR A 70 -11.67 0.65 -10.21
N VAL A 71 -10.90 0.46 -11.28
CA VAL A 71 -10.16 1.53 -11.95
C VAL A 71 -11.08 2.35 -12.85
N THR A 72 -10.97 3.67 -12.74
CA THR A 72 -11.64 4.63 -13.63
C THR A 72 -10.66 5.43 -14.47
N ASP A 73 -9.44 5.62 -13.98
CA ASP A 73 -8.34 6.26 -14.71
C ASP A 73 -6.99 5.69 -14.26
N ALA A 74 -6.03 5.65 -15.19
CA ALA A 74 -4.70 5.09 -14.96
C ALA A 74 -3.63 5.92 -15.69
N VAL A 75 -2.75 6.54 -14.93
CA VAL A 75 -1.62 7.31 -15.45
C VAL A 75 -0.36 6.46 -15.32
N PRO A 76 0.31 6.06 -16.42
CA PRO A 76 1.56 5.31 -16.34
C PRO A 76 2.67 6.17 -15.74
N ALA A 77 3.61 5.55 -15.03
CA ALA A 77 4.71 6.23 -14.36
C ALA A 77 5.51 7.18 -15.26
N ALA A 78 5.67 6.85 -16.55
CA ALA A 78 6.34 7.71 -17.53
C ALA A 78 5.64 9.06 -17.78
N LEU A 79 4.37 9.19 -17.42
CA LEU A 79 3.55 10.40 -17.55
C LEU A 79 3.15 10.99 -16.19
N TYR A 80 3.57 10.38 -15.07
CA TYR A 80 3.22 10.82 -13.73
C TYR A 80 4.24 11.85 -13.24
N ASP A 81 3.85 13.12 -13.24
CA ASP A 81 4.71 14.26 -12.87
C ASP A 81 4.41 14.80 -11.45
N ALA A 82 3.86 13.97 -10.56
CA ALA A 82 3.60 14.42 -9.20
C ALA A 82 4.89 14.41 -8.38
N MET A 83 5.17 15.53 -7.71
CA MET A 83 6.09 15.54 -6.58
C MET A 83 5.58 14.52 -5.56
N ARG A 84 6.41 13.53 -5.23
CA ARG A 84 6.15 12.58 -4.14
C ARG A 84 5.73 13.42 -2.92
N GLN A 85 4.54 13.16 -2.37
CA GLN A 85 4.14 13.86 -1.16
C GLN A 85 4.98 13.28 -0.02
N ASP A 86 5.85 14.09 0.57
CA ASP A 86 6.59 13.68 1.76
C ASP A 86 5.58 13.19 2.80
N GLU A 87 5.80 11.99 3.32
CA GLU A 87 5.02 11.49 4.43
C GLU A 87 5.27 12.44 5.61
N PRO A 88 4.22 13.01 6.24
CA PRO A 88 4.42 13.81 7.43
C PRO A 88 5.13 12.95 8.47
N ASP A 89 6.22 13.47 9.04
CA ASP A 89 6.81 12.83 10.21
C ASP A 89 5.74 12.67 11.30
N PRO A 90 5.71 11.52 11.98
CA PRO A 90 4.79 11.34 13.10
C PRO A 90 5.04 12.44 14.14
N PRO A 91 3.99 13.08 14.67
CA PRO A 91 4.15 14.18 15.61
C PRO A 91 4.83 13.66 16.89
N PRO A 92 5.91 14.29 17.37
CA PRO A 92 6.50 13.93 18.66
C PRO A 92 5.57 14.30 19.83
N PRO A 93 5.67 13.62 20.99
CA PRO A 93 6.62 12.54 21.28
C PRO A 93 6.15 11.17 20.77
N LEU A 94 7.09 10.40 20.23
CA LEU A 94 6.92 8.94 20.13
C LEU A 94 6.98 8.37 21.55
N ARG A 95 6.13 7.38 21.84
CA ARG A 95 6.24 6.65 23.11
C ARG A 95 7.50 5.80 23.07
N GLN A 96 8.46 6.09 23.96
CA GLN A 96 9.64 5.25 24.08
C GLN A 96 9.24 3.88 24.64
N ARG A 97 9.56 2.82 23.88
CA ARG A 97 9.44 1.41 24.25
C ARG A 97 10.76 0.72 23.94
N ASP A 98 11.06 -0.35 24.66
CA ASP A 98 12.23 -1.16 24.32
C ASP A 98 12.03 -1.93 23.00
N GLU A 99 13.15 -2.35 22.42
CA GLU A 99 13.18 -3.05 21.13
C GLU A 99 12.36 -4.35 21.14
N ALA A 100 12.38 -5.07 22.27
CA ALA A 100 11.64 -6.32 22.42
C ALA A 100 10.13 -6.08 22.32
N SER A 101 9.63 -5.05 22.99
CA SER A 101 8.22 -4.63 22.92
C SER A 101 7.82 -4.20 21.51
N ILE A 102 8.67 -3.45 20.81
CA ILE A 102 8.39 -3.03 19.42
C ILE A 102 8.35 -4.23 18.48
N ALA A 103 9.27 -5.19 18.65
CA ALA A 103 9.29 -6.41 17.84
C ALA A 103 8.07 -7.32 18.10
N GLU A 104 7.57 -7.34 19.33
CA GLU A 104 6.31 -8.04 19.67
C GLU A 104 5.12 -7.36 18.99
N ILE A 105 4.96 -6.04 19.13
CA ILE A 105 3.88 -5.29 18.49
C ILE A 105 3.93 -5.47 16.96
N ALA A 106 5.11 -5.39 16.33
CA ALA A 106 5.27 -5.60 14.89
C ALA A 106 4.77 -7.00 14.45
N ARG A 107 5.02 -8.03 15.26
CA ARG A 107 4.54 -9.39 14.99
C ARG A 107 3.03 -9.50 15.14
N GLU A 108 2.45 -8.86 16.15
CA GLU A 108 1.00 -8.86 16.35
C GLU A 108 0.27 -8.14 15.22
N VAL A 109 0.69 -6.92 14.88
CA VAL A 109 0.00 -6.11 13.87
C VAL A 109 0.13 -6.70 12.46
N SER A 110 1.23 -7.40 12.16
CA SER A 110 1.40 -8.06 10.86
C SER A 110 0.40 -9.19 10.61
N GLY A 111 -0.21 -9.74 11.66
CA GLY A 111 -1.26 -10.75 11.56
C GLY A 111 -2.67 -10.16 11.48
N LEU A 112 -2.84 -8.83 11.53
CA LEU A 112 -4.17 -8.22 11.50
C LEU A 112 -4.79 -8.29 10.10
N PRO A 113 -6.11 -8.52 9.99
CA PRO A 113 -6.81 -8.48 8.71
C PRO A 113 -6.58 -7.15 7.98
N GLY A 114 -6.29 -7.24 6.68
CA GLY A 114 -6.08 -6.06 5.82
C GLY A 114 -4.66 -5.50 5.82
N VAL A 115 -3.81 -5.90 6.77
CA VAL A 115 -2.38 -5.54 6.77
C VAL A 115 -1.64 -6.29 5.67
N GLN A 116 -0.93 -5.54 4.83
CA GLN A 116 -0.21 -6.02 3.65
C GLN A 116 1.29 -6.13 3.93
N GLY A 117 1.79 -5.34 4.87
CA GLY A 117 3.17 -5.34 5.30
C GLY A 117 3.31 -4.59 6.61
N SER A 118 4.35 -4.93 7.36
CA SER A 118 4.74 -4.20 8.56
C SER A 118 6.25 -4.06 8.62
N ARG A 119 6.74 -2.93 9.11
CA ARG A 119 8.17 -2.69 9.35
C ARG A 119 8.37 -1.85 10.60
N VAL A 120 9.61 -1.81 11.10
CA VAL A 120 9.99 -0.96 12.22
C VAL A 120 10.82 0.20 11.70
N GLU A 121 10.41 1.43 12.01
CA GLU A 121 11.10 2.67 11.68
C GLU A 121 11.24 3.53 12.94
N ASN A 122 12.46 3.92 13.33
CA ASN A 122 12.70 4.84 14.45
C ASN A 122 11.94 4.47 15.75
N THR A 123 11.92 3.18 16.12
CA THR A 123 11.16 2.62 17.28
C THR A 123 9.64 2.68 17.18
N GLN A 124 9.09 2.97 16.00
CA GLN A 124 7.68 2.90 15.68
C GLN A 124 7.42 1.71 14.75
N VAL A 125 6.26 1.08 14.89
CA VAL A 125 5.80 0.08 13.92
C VAL A 125 5.01 0.78 12.83
N VAL A 126 5.35 0.56 11.57
CA VAL A 126 4.62 1.06 10.41
C VAL A 126 3.92 -0.10 9.75
N VAL A 127 2.62 0.02 9.55
CA VAL A 127 1.78 -0.99 8.88
C VAL A 127 1.18 -0.42 7.62
N GLU A 128 1.31 -1.17 6.53
CA GLU A 128 0.80 -0.81 5.21
C GLU A 128 -0.53 -1.54 4.97
N VAL A 129 -1.53 -0.77 4.55
CA VAL A 129 -2.87 -1.27 4.23
C VAL A 129 -3.33 -0.71 2.90
N ALA A 130 -4.31 -1.36 2.27
CA ALA A 130 -4.93 -0.83 1.06
C ALA A 130 -5.62 0.51 1.37
N TYR A 131 -6.45 0.56 2.40
CA TYR A 131 -7.14 1.75 2.86
C TYR A 131 -7.46 1.62 4.36
N ASP A 132 -7.42 2.75 5.05
CA ASP A 132 -7.92 2.94 6.41
C ASP A 132 -8.69 4.26 6.42
N ASP A 133 -9.93 4.23 6.94
CA ASP A 133 -10.76 5.41 7.16
C ASP A 133 -10.42 6.12 8.49
N GLY A 134 -9.45 5.59 9.23
CA GLY A 134 -8.99 6.04 10.54
C GLY A 134 -9.34 5.07 11.66
N GLY A 135 -10.28 4.14 11.43
CA GLY A 135 -10.71 3.20 12.46
C GLY A 135 -9.60 2.26 12.92
N LEU A 136 -8.73 1.80 12.01
CA LEU A 136 -7.59 0.97 12.39
C LEU A 136 -6.55 1.77 13.17
N GLN A 137 -6.21 2.99 12.72
CA GLN A 137 -5.29 3.86 13.43
C GLN A 137 -5.79 4.16 14.87
N GLU A 138 -7.06 4.55 15.03
CA GLU A 138 -7.66 4.81 16.34
C GLU A 138 -7.61 3.58 17.26
N HIS A 139 -7.91 2.40 16.72
CA HIS A 139 -7.86 1.15 17.47
C HIS A 139 -6.43 0.83 17.95
N LEU A 140 -5.43 1.00 17.08
CA LEU A 140 -4.04 0.73 17.40
C LEU A 140 -3.47 1.75 18.40
N ASP A 141 -3.86 3.01 18.30
CA ASP A 141 -3.48 4.04 19.27
C ASP A 141 -4.12 3.78 20.65
N ALA A 142 -5.36 3.31 20.70
CA ALA A 142 -6.01 2.92 21.95
C ALA A 142 -5.33 1.68 22.59
N THR A 143 -4.87 0.74 21.76
CA THR A 143 -4.29 -0.53 22.21
C THR A 143 -2.83 -0.39 22.65
N TYR A 144 -2.00 0.24 21.81
CA TYR A 144 -0.55 0.32 22.01
C TYR A 144 -0.09 1.69 22.51
N GLY A 145 -0.98 2.68 22.50
CA GLY A 145 -0.70 4.08 22.82
C GLY A 145 -0.35 4.89 21.58
N ALA A 146 -0.80 6.14 21.56
CA ALA A 146 -0.59 7.10 20.48
C ALA A 146 0.86 7.07 19.93
N ASN A 147 0.97 7.10 18.60
CA ASN A 147 2.24 7.11 17.86
C ASN A 147 3.13 5.86 18.07
N THR A 148 2.62 4.76 18.65
CA THR A 148 3.39 3.49 18.70
C THR A 148 3.32 2.73 17.39
N VAL A 149 2.14 2.78 16.74
CA VAL A 149 1.90 2.16 15.43
C VAL A 149 1.36 3.23 14.48
N ARG A 150 1.91 3.29 13.28
CA ARG A 150 1.49 4.18 12.20
C ARG A 150 0.88 3.38 11.07
N VAL A 151 -0.37 3.67 10.73
CA VAL A 151 -1.08 3.08 9.59
C VAL A 151 -0.82 3.94 8.35
N VAL A 152 -0.36 3.28 7.29
CA VAL A 152 -0.07 3.91 5.99
C VAL A 152 -0.99 3.29 4.94
N SER A 153 -1.96 4.07 4.49
CA SER A 153 -2.89 3.69 3.42
C SER A 153 -2.28 3.97 2.04
N GLN A 154 -2.36 2.97 1.15
CA GLN A 154 -1.95 3.13 -0.26
C GLN A 154 -3.02 3.80 -1.12
N LEU A 155 -4.29 3.70 -0.71
CA LEU A 155 -5.40 4.44 -1.27
C LEU A 155 -5.75 5.61 -0.36
N VAL A 156 -6.05 6.75 -0.97
CA VAL A 156 -6.50 7.97 -0.31
C VAL A 156 -7.72 8.54 -1.01
N ASP A 157 -8.44 9.43 -0.34
CA ASP A 157 -9.56 10.11 -0.95
C ASP A 157 -9.09 10.96 -2.15
N ALA A 158 -9.89 10.93 -3.21
CA ALA A 158 -9.69 11.83 -4.35
C ALA A 158 -10.35 13.16 -3.93
N GLY A 159 -9.55 14.09 -3.41
CA GLY A 159 -10.00 15.42 -2.99
C GLY A 159 -10.57 16.28 -4.10
#